data_AF-A0AAN5HX73-F1
#
_entry.id   AF-A0AAN5HX73-F1
#
_cell.length_a   1.000
_cell.length_b   1.000
_cell.length_c   1.000
_cell.angle_alpha   90.00
_cell.angle_beta   90.00
_cell.angle_gamma   90.00
#
_symmetry.space_group_name_H-M   'P 1'
#
loop_
_entity.id
_entity.type
_entity.pdbx_description
1 polymer ?
#
loop_
_entity_poly.entity_id
_entity_poly.type
_entity_poly.pdbx_seq_one_letter_code
_entity_poly.pdbx_strand_id
1 'polypeptide(L)'
;LDPLLRGLFASPLKMPKPSQLLNTELTEKLFNRNVDIALDLASLNIQRSRDHGLPAYVEYRGFCNLSVPTTWTEMEDIVKDADVVSKMRNVYGHPANIDIWVGGITERRHSEGLVGPTFACIIA
;
A
#
# COMPACT_ATOMS: atom_id res chain seq x y z
N LEU A 1 -22.36 4.43 -21.85
CA LEU A 1 -21.97 3.57 -20.71
C LEU A 1 -21.54 2.19 -21.17
N ASP A 2 -22.27 1.56 -22.09
CA ASP A 2 -21.98 0.20 -22.59
C ASP A 2 -20.51 -0.04 -23.00
N PRO A 3 -19.80 0.86 -23.71
CA PRO A 3 -18.40 0.62 -24.03
C PRO A 3 -17.49 0.51 -22.80
N LEU A 4 -17.78 1.29 -21.74
CA LEU A 4 -17.03 1.24 -20.48
C LEU A 4 -17.30 -0.07 -19.74
N LEU A 5 -18.56 -0.51 -19.71
CA LEU A 5 -18.92 -1.78 -19.09
C LEU A 5 -18.26 -2.96 -19.81
N ARG A 6 -18.29 -2.98 -21.15
CA ARG A 6 -17.58 -4.01 -21.93
C ARG A 6 -16.08 -4.00 -21.62
N GLY A 7 -15.48 -2.81 -21.53
CA GLY A 7 -14.08 -2.66 -21.12
C GLY A 7 -13.80 -3.24 -19.74
N LEU A 8 -14.65 -2.94 -18.75
CA LEU A 8 -14.52 -3.42 -17.37
C LEU A 8 -14.65 -4.95 -17.26
N PHE A 9 -15.55 -5.56 -18.03
CA PHE A 9 -15.70 -7.03 -18.06
C PHE A 9 -14.59 -7.74 -18.83
N ALA A 10 -14.11 -7.15 -19.93
CA ALA A 10 -13.17 -7.81 -20.83
C ALA A 10 -11.70 -7.54 -20.49
N SER A 11 -11.38 -6.49 -19.73
CA SER A 11 -10.00 -6.11 -19.42
C SER A 11 -9.58 -6.64 -18.06
N PRO A 12 -8.36 -7.22 -17.93
CA PRO A 12 -7.86 -7.70 -16.65
C PRO A 12 -7.52 -6.54 -15.71
N LEU A 13 -7.64 -6.79 -14.41
CA LEU A 13 -7.11 -5.90 -13.37
C LEU A 13 -5.58 -5.85 -13.43
N LYS A 14 -5.00 -4.69 -13.11
CA LYS A 14 -3.57 -4.59 -12.83
C LYS A 14 -3.19 -5.47 -11.63
N MET A 15 -2.35 -6.47 -11.85
CA MET A 15 -1.77 -7.27 -10.76
C MET A 15 -0.88 -6.38 -9.87
N PRO A 16 -1.07 -6.36 -8.54
CA PRO A 16 -0.36 -5.40 -7.69
C PRO A 16 1.03 -5.91 -7.27
N LYS A 17 1.97 -6.13 -8.18
CA LYS A 17 3.32 -6.63 -7.80
C LYS A 17 4.00 -5.74 -6.74
N PRO A 18 4.79 -6.28 -5.78
CA PRO A 18 5.36 -5.51 -4.67
C PRO A 18 6.14 -4.25 -5.08
N SER A 19 6.91 -4.33 -6.18
CA SER A 19 7.68 -3.21 -6.74
C SER A 19 6.91 -2.35 -7.74
N GLN A 20 5.65 -2.69 -8.04
CA GLN A 20 4.81 -2.02 -9.05
C GLN A 20 3.38 -1.88 -8.51
N LEU A 21 3.19 -1.23 -7.37
CA LEU A 21 1.90 -1.16 -6.69
C LEU A 21 0.92 -0.20 -7.39
N LEU A 22 1.41 0.94 -7.89
CA LEU A 22 0.65 1.94 -8.63
C LEU A 22 1.29 2.23 -9.99
N ASN A 23 0.50 2.76 -10.92
CA ASN A 23 0.99 3.22 -12.23
C ASN A 23 1.24 4.74 -12.19
N THR A 24 1.95 5.24 -13.20
CA THR A 24 2.30 6.66 -13.32
C THR A 24 1.11 7.58 -13.56
N GLU A 25 -0.02 7.05 -14.06
CA GLU A 25 -1.26 7.83 -14.17
C GLU A 25 -1.81 8.23 -12.79
N LEU A 26 -1.53 7.42 -11.76
CA LEU A 26 -1.93 7.68 -10.38
C LEU A 26 -0.86 8.37 -9.54
N THR A 27 0.44 8.22 -9.85
CA THR A 27 1.52 8.84 -9.05
C THR A 27 2.04 10.16 -9.61
N GLU A 28 2.02 10.37 -10.93
CA GLU A 28 2.63 11.57 -11.56
C GLU A 28 1.62 12.45 -12.30
N LYS A 29 0.42 11.93 -12.56
CA LYS A 29 -0.54 12.55 -13.48
C LYS A 29 -1.96 12.62 -12.93
N LEU A 30 -2.14 12.39 -11.62
CA LEU A 30 -3.48 12.40 -11.04
C LEU A 30 -4.10 13.79 -11.25
N PHE A 31 -5.27 13.84 -11.88
CA PHE A 31 -6.02 15.05 -12.21
C PHE A 31 -5.27 16.12 -13.03
N ASN A 32 -4.24 15.76 -13.79
CA ASN A 32 -3.41 16.70 -14.58
C ASN A 32 -4.13 17.59 -15.61
N ARG A 33 -5.45 17.45 -15.81
CA ARG A 33 -6.29 18.31 -16.66
C ARG A 33 -7.10 19.35 -15.90
N ASN A 34 -7.24 19.20 -14.59
CA ASN A 34 -8.20 19.94 -13.77
C ASN A 34 -7.53 20.70 -12.61
N VAL A 35 -6.22 20.54 -12.44
CA VAL A 35 -5.40 21.23 -11.44
C VAL A 35 -4.12 21.75 -12.09
N ASP A 36 -3.59 22.86 -11.57
CA ASP A 36 -2.39 23.52 -12.13
C ASP A 36 -1.13 22.64 -12.03
N ILE A 37 -1.09 21.73 -11.05
CA ILE A 37 0.00 20.78 -10.84
C ILE A 37 -0.61 19.40 -10.64
N ALA A 38 -0.14 18.41 -11.39
CA ALA A 38 -0.58 17.02 -11.25
C ALA A 38 -0.29 16.50 -9.83
N LEU A 39 -1.22 15.71 -9.31
CA LEU A 39 -1.13 15.14 -7.96
C LEU A 39 -0.56 13.72 -8.00
N ASP A 40 -0.16 13.25 -6.82
CA ASP A 40 0.27 11.87 -6.57
C ASP A 40 -0.68 11.20 -5.57
N LEU A 41 -1.42 10.18 -6.02
CA LEU A 41 -2.36 9.45 -5.18
C LEU A 41 -1.68 8.70 -4.04
N ALA A 42 -0.46 8.17 -4.23
CA ALA A 42 0.28 7.48 -3.18
C ALA A 42 0.65 8.46 -2.07
N SER A 43 1.24 9.59 -2.44
CA SER A 43 1.59 10.66 -1.50
C SER A 43 0.36 11.22 -0.81
N LEU A 44 -0.76 11.37 -1.52
CA LEU A 44 -2.04 11.77 -0.92
C LEU A 44 -2.55 10.76 0.10
N ASN A 45 -2.45 9.45 -0.16
CA ASN A 45 -2.89 8.42 0.79
C ASN A 45 -2.03 8.43 2.07
N ILE A 46 -0.71 8.57 1.91
CA ILE A 46 0.22 8.73 3.04
C ILE A 46 -0.15 9.98 3.85
N GLN A 47 -0.30 11.12 3.18
CA GLN A 47 -0.62 12.38 3.84
C GLN A 47 -2.00 12.33 4.52
N ARG A 48 -2.99 11.69 3.89
CA ARG A 48 -4.35 11.53 4.43
C ARG A 48 -4.35 10.65 5.69
N SER A 49 -3.54 9.60 5.71
CA SER A 49 -3.36 8.76 6.91
C SER A 49 -2.89 9.60 8.10
N ARG A 50 -1.92 10.49 7.87
CA ARG A 50 -1.36 11.38 8.89
C ARG A 50 -2.32 12.48 9.32
N ASP A 51 -3.02 13.08 8.35
CA ASP A 51 -4.06 14.09 8.56
C ASP A 51 -5.18 13.56 9.47
N HIS A 52 -5.58 12.30 9.28
CA HIS A 52 -6.58 11.64 10.10
C HIS A 52 -6.04 11.11 11.44
N GLY A 53 -4.76 11.28 11.74
CA GLY A 53 -4.13 10.77 12.96
C GLY A 53 -4.21 9.24 13.09
N LEU A 54 -4.21 8.51 11.97
CA LEU A 54 -4.25 7.05 12.01
C LEU A 54 -2.98 6.51 12.68
N PRO A 55 -3.09 5.49 13.54
CA PRO A 55 -1.94 4.80 14.10
C PRO A 55 -0.98 4.27 13.04
N ALA A 56 0.26 3.99 13.45
CA ALA A 56 1.23 3.35 12.58
C ALA A 56 0.78 1.93 12.19
N TYR A 57 1.30 1.44 11.08
CA TYR A 57 1.05 0.09 10.55
C TYR A 57 1.18 -1.02 11.61
N VAL A 58 2.20 -0.94 12.47
CA VAL A 58 2.47 -1.95 13.50
C VAL A 58 1.37 -2.04 14.57
N GLU A 59 0.66 -0.94 14.85
CA GLU A 59 -0.45 -0.90 15.80
C GLU A 59 -1.65 -1.70 15.24
N TYR A 60 -1.92 -1.55 13.94
CA TYR A 60 -2.95 -2.34 13.26
C TYR A 60 -2.59 -3.82 13.20
N ARG A 61 -1.30 -4.17 13.08
CA ARG A 61 -0.87 -5.57 13.18
C ARG A 61 -1.15 -6.15 14.56
N GLY A 62 -0.86 -5.39 15.62
CA GLY A 62 -1.18 -5.77 17.00
C GLY A 62 -2.69 -5.93 17.21
N PHE A 63 -3.48 -4.96 16.74
CA PHE A 63 -4.95 -5.03 16.76
C PHE A 63 -5.49 -6.29 16.07
N CYS A 64 -4.91 -6.67 14.93
CA CYS A 64 -5.26 -7.86 14.17
C CYS A 64 -4.66 -9.17 14.71
N ASN A 65 -4.01 -9.14 15.89
CA ASN A 65 -3.35 -10.29 16.51
C ASN A 65 -2.30 -10.95 15.58
N LEU A 66 -1.59 -10.14 14.81
CA LEU A 66 -0.49 -10.54 13.93
C LEU A 66 0.87 -10.27 14.61
N SER A 67 1.95 -10.84 14.07
CA SER A 67 3.31 -10.54 14.53
C SER A 67 3.61 -9.04 14.39
N VAL A 68 4.19 -8.40 15.40
CA VAL A 68 4.52 -6.97 15.38
C VAL A 68 6.02 -6.80 15.16
N PRO A 69 6.47 -6.38 13.96
CA PRO A 69 7.89 -6.27 13.68
C PRO A 69 8.51 -5.06 14.40
N THR A 70 9.57 -5.31 15.17
CA THR A 70 10.38 -4.29 15.84
C THR A 70 11.70 -4.05 15.10
N THR A 71 12.11 -4.98 14.24
CA THR A 71 13.34 -4.89 13.45
C THR A 71 13.07 -4.99 11.94
N TRP A 72 14.02 -4.51 11.13
CA TRP A 72 13.92 -4.65 9.67
C TRP A 72 14.09 -6.11 9.21
N THR A 73 14.78 -6.94 9.98
CA THR A 73 14.86 -8.38 9.71
C THR A 73 13.51 -9.06 9.89
N GLU A 74 12.75 -8.71 10.94
CA GLU A 74 11.37 -9.20 11.11
C GLU A 74 10.43 -8.71 10.00
N MET A 75 10.70 -7.54 9.41
CA MET A 75 9.94 -7.03 8.26
C MET A 75 10.11 -7.87 6.99
N GLU A 76 11.26 -8.54 6.80
CA GLU A 76 11.51 -9.40 5.63
C GLU A 76 10.60 -10.65 5.60
N ASP A 77 10.15 -11.11 6.77
CA ASP A 77 9.18 -12.21 6.87
C ASP A 77 7.77 -11.78 6.41
N ILE A 78 7.48 -10.49 6.49
CA ILE A 78 6.17 -9.91 6.18
C ILE A 78 6.12 -9.40 4.72
N VAL A 79 7.18 -8.71 4.28
CA VAL A 79 7.33 -8.16 2.93
C VAL A 79 8.37 -8.97 2.18
N LYS A 80 7.95 -9.75 1.16
CA LYS A 80 8.85 -10.68 0.43
C LYS A 80 9.95 -10.00 -0.39
N ASP A 81 9.75 -8.76 -0.77
CA ASP A 81 10.64 -8.04 -1.68
C ASP A 81 11.70 -7.28 -0.86
N ALA A 82 12.92 -7.81 -0.82
CA ALA A 82 14.03 -7.24 -0.05
C ALA A 82 14.38 -5.80 -0.50
N ASP A 83 14.15 -5.48 -1.77
CA ASP A 83 14.43 -4.15 -2.31
C ASP A 83 13.39 -3.14 -1.81
N VAL A 84 12.13 -3.57 -1.67
CA VAL A 84 11.07 -2.79 -1.01
C VAL A 84 11.38 -2.58 0.47
N VAL A 85 11.80 -3.63 1.20
CA VAL A 85 12.18 -3.51 2.62
C VAL A 85 13.36 -2.55 2.79
N SER A 86 14.38 -2.63 1.94
CA SER A 86 15.52 -1.71 1.94
C SER A 86 15.09 -0.25 1.73
N LYS A 87 14.19 0.01 0.77
CA LYS A 87 13.63 1.35 0.54
C LYS A 87 12.83 1.85 1.73
N MET A 88 11.98 1.01 2.31
CA MET A 88 11.22 1.34 3.52
C MET A 88 12.15 1.68 4.69
N ARG A 89 13.23 0.90 4.87
CA ARG A 89 14.25 1.17 5.87
C ARG A 89 14.86 2.55 5.75
N ASN A 90 15.24 2.92 4.53
CA ASN A 90 15.87 4.21 4.27
C ASN A 90 14.94 5.40 4.52
N VAL A 91 13.64 5.26 4.27
CA VAL A 91 12.69 6.39 4.39
C VAL A 91 11.99 6.49 5.75
N TYR A 92 11.74 5.37 6.43
CA TYR A 92 11.03 5.35 7.72
C TYR A 92 11.96 5.29 8.93
N GLY A 93 13.20 4.80 8.76
CA GLY A 93 14.18 4.59 9.83
C GLY A 93 13.84 3.41 10.77
N HIS A 94 12.60 3.34 11.26
CA HIS A 94 12.11 2.30 12.16
C HIS A 94 10.76 1.71 11.67
N PRO A 95 10.51 0.39 11.78
CA PRO A 95 9.25 -0.23 11.35
C PRO A 95 8.00 0.39 11.99
N ALA A 96 8.11 0.84 13.24
CA ALA A 96 7.02 1.50 13.97
C ALA A 96 6.58 2.86 13.38
N ASN A 97 7.31 3.42 12.41
CA ASN A 97 6.94 4.68 11.76
C ASN A 97 6.19 4.48 10.45
N ILE A 98 5.99 3.23 9.99
CA ILE A 98 5.37 2.95 8.69
C ILE A 98 3.91 3.39 8.70
N ASP A 99 3.51 4.23 7.74
CA ASP A 99 2.10 4.59 7.53
C ASP A 99 1.29 3.34 7.15
N ILE A 100 0.08 3.19 7.72
CA ILE A 100 -0.77 2.00 7.52
C ILE A 100 -1.00 1.68 6.04
N TRP A 101 -1.19 2.71 5.20
CA TRP A 101 -1.39 2.50 3.77
C TRP A 101 -0.18 1.82 3.12
N VAL A 102 1.05 2.26 3.43
CA VAL A 102 2.29 1.69 2.87
C VAL A 102 2.55 0.29 3.40
N GLY A 103 2.38 0.07 4.70
CA GLY A 103 2.54 -1.25 5.30
C GLY A 103 1.60 -2.27 4.68
N GLY A 104 0.30 -1.98 4.63
CA GLY A 104 -0.69 -2.96 4.17
C GLY A 104 -0.60 -3.30 2.67
N ILE A 105 -0.22 -2.36 1.80
CA ILE A 105 -0.06 -2.66 0.36
C ILE A 105 1.23 -3.42 0.03
N THR A 106 2.24 -3.36 0.90
CA THR A 106 3.54 -4.04 0.70
C THR A 106 3.58 -5.44 1.29
N GLU A 107 2.64 -5.79 2.16
CA GLU A 107 2.52 -7.15 2.69
C GLU A 107 2.43 -8.21 1.60
N ARG A 108 3.05 -9.35 1.89
CA ARG A 108 2.81 -10.58 1.15
C ARG A 108 1.31 -10.90 1.17
N ARG A 109 0.74 -11.03 -0.02
CA ARG A 109 -0.66 -11.41 -0.20
C ARG A 109 -0.94 -12.84 0.24
N HIS A 110 -2.20 -13.07 0.61
CA HIS A 110 -2.77 -14.41 0.63
C HIS A 110 -2.74 -15.04 -0.76
N SER A 111 -2.57 -16.37 -0.83
CA SER A 111 -2.54 -17.12 -2.08
C SER A 111 -3.83 -16.97 -2.90
N GLU A 112 -4.95 -16.73 -2.22
CA GLU A 112 -6.29 -16.59 -2.81
C GLU A 112 -6.83 -15.16 -2.73
N GLY A 113 -5.99 -14.18 -2.37
CA GLY A 113 -6.41 -12.80 -2.10
C GLY A 113 -5.56 -11.74 -2.79
N LEU A 114 -6.10 -10.53 -2.89
CA LEU A 114 -5.40 -9.36 -3.44
C LEU A 114 -4.71 -8.50 -2.37
N VAL A 115 -4.94 -8.80 -1.10
CA VAL A 115 -4.38 -8.07 0.06
C VAL A 115 -3.60 -9.01 0.98
N GLY A 116 -2.72 -8.42 1.79
CA GLY A 116 -2.03 -9.12 2.87
C GLY A 116 -2.88 -9.26 4.13
N PRO A 117 -2.39 -9.99 5.15
CA PRO A 117 -3.10 -10.28 6.39
C PRO A 117 -3.67 -9.05 7.12
N THR A 118 -2.94 -7.94 7.22
CA THR A 118 -3.42 -6.76 7.96
C THR A 118 -4.61 -6.14 7.26
N PHE A 119 -4.53 -5.96 5.93
CA PHE A 119 -5.63 -5.43 5.15
C PHE A 119 -6.81 -6.40 5.05
N ALA A 120 -6.57 -7.72 5.03
CA ALA A 120 -7.64 -8.71 5.12
C ALA A 120 -8.42 -8.57 6.44
N CYS A 121 -7.72 -8.38 7.57
CA CYS A 121 -8.33 -8.20 8.89
C CYS A 121 -9.17 -6.91 8.98
N ILE A 122 -8.65 -5.75 8.58
CA ILE A 122 -9.36 -4.46 8.76
C ILE A 122 -10.50 -4.23 7.76
N ILE A 123 -10.53 -4.96 6.64
CA ILE A 123 -11.59 -4.87 5.62
C ILE A 123 -12.78 -5.77 5.94
N ALA A 124 -12.54 -6.87 6.66
CA ALA A 124 -13.53 -7.93 6.94
C ALA A 124 -14.70 -7.48 7.83
#